data_AF-A0AAU1ZRA6-F1
#
_entry.id   AF-A0AAU1ZRA6-F1
#
_cell.length_a   1.000
_cell.length_b   1.000
_cell.length_c   1.000
_cell.angle_alpha   90.00
_cell.angle_beta   90.00
_cell.angle_gamma   90.00
#
_symmetry.space_group_name_H-M   'P 1'
#
loop_
_entity.id
_entity.type
_entity.pdbx_description
1 polymer ?
#
loop_
_entity_poly.entity_id
_entity_poly.type
_entity_poly.pdbx_seq_one_letter_code
_entity_poly.pdbx_strand_id
1 'polypeptide(L)'
;MRATGFGALADLGFLGLDDDPDNPVVVTGFKATRARKLTPGQKDGNRALAAGRVPVERGFAHLKNWRILTKLRTDPARATHLFRALLVLTNVDATTDN
;
A
#
# COMPACT_ATOMS: atom_id res chain seq x y z
N MET A 1 16.03 5.44 -15.77
CA MET A 1 14.97 4.58 -15.20
C MET A 1 13.59 5.16 -15.50
N ARG A 2 13.24 5.27 -16.79
CA ARG A 2 11.87 5.52 -17.26
C ARG A 2 11.47 4.30 -18.06
N ALA A 3 10.92 3.30 -17.39
CA ALA A 3 10.57 2.03 -18.02
C ALA A 3 9.46 1.35 -17.21
N THR A 4 8.33 2.05 -17.10
CA THR A 4 6.97 1.53 -16.88
C THR A 4 6.10 2.72 -16.50
N GLY A 5 5.11 3.08 -17.31
CA GLY A 5 4.14 4.16 -17.02
C GLY A 5 3.16 3.81 -15.90
N PHE A 6 3.61 3.12 -14.86
CA PHE A 6 2.83 2.77 -13.69
C PHE A 6 3.24 3.70 -12.55
N GLY A 7 2.41 4.73 -12.30
CA GLY A 7 2.53 5.53 -11.10
C GLY A 7 2.36 4.66 -9.86
N ALA A 8 3.17 4.88 -8.84
CA ALA A 8 3.07 4.19 -7.56
C ALA A 8 1.83 4.68 -6.81
N LEU A 9 0.94 3.78 -6.41
CA LEU A 9 -0.20 4.13 -5.55
C LEU A 9 0.30 4.43 -4.13
N ALA A 10 -0.01 5.60 -3.61
CA ALA A 10 0.50 6.05 -2.31
C ALA A 10 -0.59 6.61 -1.39
N ASP A 11 -0.21 6.69 -0.11
CA ASP A 11 -1.03 7.25 0.96
C ASP A 11 -1.29 8.75 0.82
N LEU A 12 -2.38 9.23 1.42
CA LEU A 12 -2.70 10.68 1.46
C LEU A 12 -1.61 11.50 2.16
N GLY A 13 -0.74 10.87 2.96
CA GLY A 13 0.44 11.51 3.53
C GLY A 13 1.52 11.89 2.50
N PHE A 14 1.46 11.32 1.30
CA PHE A 14 2.34 11.64 0.16
C PHE A 14 1.69 12.63 -0.83
N LEU A 15 0.57 13.24 -0.46
CA LEU A 15 -0.09 14.26 -1.28
C LEU A 15 0.90 15.40 -1.58
N GLY A 16 1.09 15.71 -2.88
CA GLY A 16 2.00 16.76 -3.32
C GLY A 16 3.45 16.32 -3.53
N LEU A 17 3.75 15.03 -3.39
CA LEU A 17 5.04 14.45 -3.79
C LEU A 17 5.20 14.33 -5.31
N ASP A 18 4.09 14.43 -6.02
CA ASP A 18 4.04 14.30 -7.46
C ASP A 18 4.11 15.67 -8.12
N ASP A 19 5.09 15.83 -8.99
CA ASP A 19 5.48 17.13 -9.57
C ASP A 19 4.69 17.44 -10.87
N ASP A 20 4.13 16.41 -11.52
CA ASP A 20 3.43 16.50 -12.80
C ASP A 20 2.03 15.85 -12.73
N PRO A 21 0.95 16.65 -12.62
CA PRO A 21 -0.40 16.12 -12.51
C PRO A 21 -0.91 15.41 -13.77
N ASP A 22 -0.29 15.62 -14.93
CA ASP A 22 -0.67 14.98 -16.20
C ASP A 22 0.07 13.64 -16.40
N ASN A 23 1.16 13.40 -15.65
CA ASN A 23 1.90 12.14 -15.67
C ASN A 23 2.42 11.75 -14.29
N PRO A 24 1.51 11.37 -13.37
CA PRO A 24 1.85 11.16 -11.99
C PRO A 24 2.76 9.96 -11.77
N VAL A 25 3.94 10.19 -11.21
CA VAL A 25 4.84 9.13 -10.72
C VAL A 25 4.28 8.53 -9.43
N VAL A 26 3.53 9.32 -8.66
CA VAL A 26 2.89 8.89 -7.41
C VAL A 26 1.40 9.26 -7.43
N VAL A 27 0.55 8.24 -7.55
CA VAL A 27 -0.91 8.41 -7.57
C VAL A 27 -1.44 8.33 -6.14
N THR A 28 -1.95 9.44 -5.62
CA THR A 28 -2.56 9.52 -4.27
C THR A 28 -4.08 9.67 -4.34
N GLY A 29 -4.76 9.44 -3.21
CA GLY A 29 -6.20 9.65 -3.10
C GLY A 29 -6.59 11.12 -3.18
N PHE A 30 -7.84 11.39 -3.56
CA PHE A 30 -8.40 12.74 -3.58
C PHE A 30 -8.75 13.20 -2.16
N LYS A 31 -8.30 14.41 -1.79
CA LYS A 31 -8.59 15.02 -0.48
C LYS A 31 -9.72 16.04 -0.57
N ALA A 32 -10.72 15.90 0.30
CA ALA A 32 -11.74 16.95 0.49
C ALA A 32 -11.13 18.13 1.26
N THR A 33 -11.56 19.35 0.95
CA THR A 33 -11.21 20.55 1.71
C THR A 33 -12.47 21.30 2.15
N ARG A 34 -12.33 22.29 3.04
CA ARG A 34 -13.46 23.12 3.47
C ARG A 34 -14.17 23.82 2.31
N ALA A 35 -13.43 24.12 1.24
CA ALA A 35 -13.93 24.79 0.03
C ALA A 35 -14.32 23.82 -1.09
N ARG A 36 -13.89 22.55 -1.04
CA ARG A 36 -14.10 21.57 -2.13
C ARG A 36 -14.55 20.22 -1.60
N LYS A 37 -15.75 19.81 -2.02
CA LYS A 37 -16.25 18.44 -1.83
C LYS A 37 -15.72 17.50 -2.92
N LEU A 38 -15.61 16.22 -2.59
CA LEU A 38 -15.25 15.17 -3.54
C LEU A 38 -16.42 14.83 -4.44
N THR A 39 -16.15 14.69 -5.74
CA THR A 39 -17.13 14.16 -6.71
C THR A 39 -17.39 12.67 -6.44
N PRO A 40 -18.51 12.11 -6.90
CA PRO A 40 -18.78 10.67 -6.79
C PRO A 40 -17.63 9.81 -7.33
N GLY A 41 -17.14 10.11 -8.54
CA GLY A 41 -16.00 9.38 -9.13
C GLY A 41 -14.70 9.48 -8.32
N GLN A 42 -14.45 10.61 -7.64
CA GLN A 42 -13.30 10.74 -6.73
C GLN A 42 -13.45 9.90 -5.46
N LYS A 43 -14.68 9.72 -4.97
CA LYS A 43 -14.96 8.83 -3.84
C LYS A 43 -14.78 7.36 -4.24
N ASP A 44 -15.19 6.99 -5.44
CA ASP A 44 -15.02 5.64 -5.97
C ASP A 44 -13.54 5.33 -6.21
N GLY A 45 -12.78 6.27 -6.76
CA GLY A 45 -11.32 6.16 -6.86
C GLY A 45 -10.64 5.99 -5.50
N ASN A 46 -11.06 6.76 -4.49
CA ASN A 46 -10.57 6.58 -3.12
C ASN A 46 -10.94 5.23 -2.51
N ARG A 47 -12.12 4.69 -2.83
CA ARG A 47 -12.55 3.36 -2.37
C ARG A 47 -11.72 2.25 -3.01
N ALA A 48 -11.44 2.35 -4.31
CA ALA A 48 -10.56 1.42 -5.02
C ALA A 48 -9.14 1.45 -4.43
N LEU A 49 -8.60 2.65 -4.18
CA LEU A 49 -7.30 2.82 -3.53
C LEU A 49 -7.29 2.23 -2.12
N ALA A 50 -8.34 2.47 -1.32
CA ALA A 50 -8.46 1.91 0.02
C ALA A 50 -8.56 0.38 0.00
N ALA A 51 -9.31 -0.20 -0.95
CA ALA A 51 -9.41 -1.65 -1.11
C ALA A 51 -8.04 -2.30 -1.38
N GLY A 52 -7.18 -1.64 -2.17
CA GLY A 52 -5.80 -2.09 -2.37
C GLY A 52 -4.92 -2.04 -1.11
N ARG A 53 -5.24 -1.18 -0.13
CA ARG A 53 -4.48 -1.07 1.13
C ARG A 53 -4.88 -2.08 2.18
N VAL A 54 -6.15 -2.48 2.22
CA VAL A 54 -6.68 -3.45 3.18
C VAL A 54 -5.80 -4.69 3.35
N PRO A 55 -5.37 -5.41 2.29
CA PRO A 55 -4.53 -6.60 2.45
C PRO A 55 -3.14 -6.27 3.02
N VAL A 56 -2.55 -5.14 2.62
CA VAL A 56 -1.25 -4.68 3.10
C VAL A 56 -1.31 -4.35 4.58
N GLU A 57 -2.28 -3.53 4.98
CA GLU A 57 -2.48 -3.13 6.38
C GLU A 57 -2.79 -4.33 7.27
N ARG A 58 -3.62 -5.26 6.79
CA ARG A 58 -3.92 -6.51 7.50
C ARG A 58 -2.66 -7.36 7.68
N GLY A 59 -1.86 -7.54 6.62
CA GLY A 59 -0.57 -8.23 6.72
C GLY A 59 0.38 -7.59 7.74
N PHE A 60 0.50 -6.26 7.72
CA PHE A 60 1.29 -5.52 8.72
C PHE A 60 0.73 -5.62 10.14
N ALA A 61 -0.58 -5.69 10.31
CA ALA A 61 -1.21 -5.93 11.60
C ALA A 61 -0.85 -7.31 12.15
N HIS A 62 -0.88 -8.36 11.32
CA HIS A 62 -0.44 -9.71 11.72
C HIS A 62 1.04 -9.74 12.10
N LEU A 63 1.90 -9.11 11.29
CA LEU A 63 3.33 -8.98 11.57
C LEU A 63 3.63 -8.30 12.92
N LYS A 64 2.87 -7.25 13.25
CA LYS A 64 2.97 -6.55 14.54
C LYS A 64 2.44 -7.41 15.68
N ASN A 65 1.28 -8.04 15.51
CA ASN A 65 0.66 -8.91 16.53
C ASN A 65 1.60 -10.06 16.94
N TRP A 66 2.24 -10.71 15.96
CA TRP A 66 3.20 -11.79 16.22
C TRP A 66 4.61 -11.31 16.63
N ARG A 67 4.79 -10.00 16.77
CA ARG A 67 6.06 -9.33 17.10
C ARG A 67 7.20 -9.69 16.14
N ILE A 68 6.88 -10.04 14.89
CA ILE A 68 7.87 -10.41 13.88
C ILE A 68 8.81 -9.24 13.60
N LEU A 69 8.28 -8.02 13.52
CA LEU A 69 9.09 -6.82 13.30
C LEU A 69 10.07 -6.55 14.46
N THR A 70 9.71 -6.91 15.69
CA THR A 70 10.63 -6.80 16.84
C THR A 70 11.74 -7.83 16.75
N LYS A 71 11.41 -9.09 16.42
CA LYS A 71 12.39 -10.17 16.23
C LYS A 71 13.36 -9.83 15.09
N LEU A 72 12.82 -9.28 14.00
CA LEU A 72 13.58 -8.79 12.85
C LEU A 72 14.58 -7.68 13.23
N ARG A 73 14.16 -6.75 14.09
CA ARG A 73 14.98 -5.62 14.53
C ARG A 73 16.15 -6.06 15.41
N THR A 74 15.97 -7.14 16.17
CA THR A 74 17.01 -7.70 17.03
C THR A 74 17.99 -8.57 16.26
N ASP A 75 17.55 -9.26 15.19
CA ASP A 75 18.38 -10.14 14.38
C ASP A 75 18.00 -10.02 12.88
N PRO A 76 18.63 -9.09 12.15
CA PRO A 76 18.35 -8.87 10.73
C PRO A 76 18.81 -10.04 9.85
N ALA A 77 19.66 -10.96 10.32
CA ALA A 77 20.02 -12.15 9.55
C ALA A 77 18.81 -13.10 9.38
N ARG A 78 17.85 -13.05 10.31
CA ARG A 78 16.59 -13.80 10.24
C ARG A 78 15.55 -13.18 9.30
N ALA A 79 15.82 -11.97 8.79
CA ALA A 79 14.90 -11.20 7.96
C ALA A 79 14.44 -11.93 6.72
N THR A 80 15.39 -12.44 5.95
CA THR A 80 15.13 -13.08 4.67
C THR A 80 14.25 -14.32 4.84
N HIS A 81 14.44 -15.07 5.92
CA HIS A 81 13.65 -16.28 6.20
C HIS A 81 12.19 -15.93 6.55
N LEU A 82 11.99 -14.92 7.39
CA LEU A 82 10.66 -14.42 7.76
C LEU A 82 9.94 -13.79 6.56
N PHE A 83 10.67 -13.05 5.72
CA PHE A 83 10.12 -12.45 4.50
C PHE A 83 9.66 -13.52 3.51
N ARG A 84 10.46 -14.57 3.29
CA ARG A 84 10.08 -15.72 2.46
C ARG A 84 8.84 -16.44 3.00
N ALA A 85 8.79 -16.68 4.31
CA ALA A 85 7.64 -17.32 4.94
C ALA A 85 6.36 -16.48 4.79
N LEU A 86 6.46 -15.16 4.97
CA LEU A 86 5.34 -14.23 4.76
C LEU A 86 4.87 -14.22 3.30
N LEU A 87 5.82 -14.21 2.35
CA LEU A 87 5.52 -14.24 0.92
C LEU A 87 4.75 -15.51 0.56
N VAL A 88 5.17 -16.67 1.08
CA VAL A 88 4.48 -17.95 0.87
C VAL A 88 3.07 -17.90 1.46
N LEU A 89 2.92 -17.43 2.70
CA LEU A 89 1.60 -17.34 3.36
C LEU A 89 0.62 -16.46 2.57
N THR A 90 1.11 -15.33 2.05
CA THR A 90 0.28 -14.34 1.34
C THR A 90 -0.09 -14.82 -0.06
N ASN A 91 0.76 -15.60 -0.73
CA ASN A 91 0.45 -16.21 -2.02
C ASN A 91 -0.54 -17.36 -1.90
N VAL A 92 -0.54 -18.11 -0.79
CA VAL A 92 -1.50 -19.21 -0.54
C VAL A 92 -2.92 -18.69 -0.34
N ASP A 93 -3.10 -17.58 0.40
CA ASP A 93 -4.41 -16.94 0.55
C ASP A 93 -4.94 -16.42 -0.80
N ALA A 94 -4.07 -15.82 -1.64
CA ALA A 94 -4.46 -15.32 -2.97
C ALA A 94 -4.90 -16.44 -3.95
N THR A 95 -4.41 -17.67 -3.79
CA THR A 95 -4.85 -18.82 -4.58
C THR A 95 -6.14 -19.47 -4.08
N THR A 96 -6.62 -19.12 -2.89
CA THR A 96 -7.80 -19.74 -2.28
C THR A 96 -9.09 -18.93 -2.54
N ASP A 97 -8.95 -17.68 -2.99
CA ASP A 97 -10.06 -16.78 -3.38
C ASP A 97 -10.29 -16.73 -4.91
N ASN A 98 -10.20 -17.88 -5.62
CA ASN A 98 -10.51 -17.98 -7.05
C ASN A 98 -11.41 -19.19 -7.37
#